data_AF-A0A1I7SHG9-F1
#
_entry.id   AF-A0A1I7SHG9-F1
#
_cell.length_a   1.000
_cell.length_b   1.000
_cell.length_c   1.000
_cell.angle_alpha   90.00
_cell.angle_beta   90.00
_cell.angle_gamma   90.00
#
_symmetry.space_group_name_H-M   'P 1'
#
loop_
_entity.id
_entity.type
_entity.pdbx_description
1 polymer ?
#
loop_
_entity_poly.entity_id
_entity_poly.type
_entity_poly.pdbx_seq_one_letter_code
_entity_poly.pdbx_strand_id
1 'polypeptide(L)'
;MLVEGELYTVDDAKLLELDELENHPHFYVRHRETFDLLTDKNNDVVSGQTTAWVYQLPTWTEALLAEGTEPLKCYSSKGSHGREYVE
;
A
#
# COMPACT_ATOMS: atom_id res chain seq x y z
N MET A 1 -12.28 1.92 7.77
CA MET A 1 -11.24 0.96 8.21
C MET A 1 -9.90 1.56 7.82
N LEU A 2 -8.88 1.48 8.67
CA LEU A 2 -7.53 1.95 8.36
C LEU A 2 -6.71 0.79 7.79
N VAL A 3 -5.82 1.09 6.85
CA VAL A 3 -4.87 0.12 6.27
C VAL A 3 -3.55 0.26 7.01
N GLU A 4 -2.98 -0.87 7.41
CA GLU A 4 -1.66 -0.98 8.02
C GLU A 4 -0.66 -1.50 6.99
N GLY A 5 0.57 -1.00 7.08
CA GLY A 5 1.66 -1.35 6.19
C GLY A 5 2.99 -0.88 6.77
N GLU A 6 3.99 -0.82 5.91
CA GLU A 6 5.37 -0.51 6.29
C GLU A 6 5.84 0.75 5.56
N LEU A 7 6.66 1.55 6.22
CA LEU A 7 7.26 2.76 5.66
C LEU A 7 8.74 2.55 5.43
N TYR A 8 9.18 2.85 4.20
CA TYR A 8 10.56 2.70 3.77
C TYR A 8 11.14 4.03 3.30
N THR A 9 12.41 4.26 3.63
CA THR A 9 13.21 5.31 2.97
C THR A 9 13.84 4.70 1.73
N VAL A 10 13.57 5.28 0.58
CA VAL A 10 14.11 4.85 -0.72
C VAL A 10 14.78 6.04 -1.42
N ASP A 11 15.74 5.75 -2.28
CA ASP A 11 16.34 6.77 -3.16
C ASP A 11 15.51 6.96 -4.45
N ASP A 12 15.87 7.96 -5.24
CA ASP A 12 15.15 8.30 -6.47
C ASP A 12 15.22 7.19 -7.52
N ALA A 13 16.32 6.42 -7.55
CA ALA A 13 16.49 5.31 -8.48
C ALA A 13 15.52 4.17 -8.16
N LYS A 14 15.43 3.77 -6.88
CA LYS A 14 14.43 2.79 -6.42
C LYS A 14 13.01 3.29 -6.64
N LEU A 15 12.78 4.59 -6.42
CA LEU A 15 11.47 5.19 -6.59
C LEU A 15 11.00 5.17 -8.06
N LEU A 16 11.92 5.27 -9.02
CA LEU A 16 11.64 5.11 -10.45
C LEU A 16 11.35 3.65 -10.83
N GLU A 17 12.12 2.69 -10.32
CA GLU A 17 11.84 1.26 -10.54
C GLU A 17 10.44 0.86 -10.03
N LEU A 18 10.01 1.44 -8.90
CA LEU A 18 8.66 1.24 -8.37
C LEU A 18 7.58 1.85 -9.28
N ASP A 19 7.84 3.01 -9.91
CA ASP A 19 6.89 3.57 -10.88
C ASP A 19 6.68 2.63 -12.07
N GLU A 20 7.76 2.02 -12.58
CA GLU A 20 7.68 1.04 -13.68
C GLU A 20 6.93 -0.23 -13.25
N LEU A 21 7.26 -0.78 -12.07
CA LEU A 21 6.62 -1.98 -11.51
C LEU A 21 5.12 -1.79 -11.32
N GLU A 22 4.72 -0.65 -10.76
CA GLU A 22 3.31 -0.32 -10.46
C GLU A 22 2.56 0.24 -11.69
N ASN A 23 3.22 0.27 -12.86
CA ASN A 23 2.72 0.82 -14.11
C ASN A 23 2.14 2.24 -13.94
N HIS A 24 2.85 3.07 -13.19
CA HIS A 24 2.51 4.47 -12.98
C HIS A 24 2.75 5.30 -14.25
N PRO A 25 1.85 6.23 -14.64
CA PRO A 25 0.56 6.59 -14.03
C PRO A 25 -0.65 5.86 -14.63
N HIS A 26 -0.45 4.81 -15.41
CA HIS A 26 -1.52 4.18 -16.20
C HIS A 26 -2.40 3.22 -15.40
N PHE A 27 -1.84 2.56 -14.38
CA PHE A 27 -2.57 1.65 -13.50
C PHE A 27 -2.69 2.21 -12.09
N TYR A 28 -1.58 2.31 -11.36
CA TYR A 28 -1.54 3.00 -10.07
C TYR A 28 -1.03 4.45 -10.20
N VAL A 29 -1.53 5.33 -9.34
CA VAL A 29 -1.09 6.73 -9.27
C VAL A 29 -0.38 6.99 -7.96
N ARG A 30 0.90 7.37 -8.05
CA ARG A 30 1.69 7.81 -6.90
C ARG A 30 1.25 9.20 -6.44
N HIS A 31 0.97 9.34 -5.16
CA HIS A 31 0.70 10.62 -4.50
C HIS A 31 1.16 10.57 -3.04
N ARG A 32 1.17 11.73 -2.38
CA ARG A 32 1.58 11.85 -0.98
C ARG A 32 0.37 11.74 -0.06
N GLU A 33 0.49 10.94 0.97
CA GLU A 33 -0.51 10.80 2.04
C GLU A 33 0.14 10.93 3.41
N THR A 34 -0.68 11.24 4.41
CA THR A 34 -0.25 11.30 5.82
C THR A 34 -0.55 9.97 6.51
N PHE A 35 0.45 9.44 7.21
CA PHE A 35 0.39 8.17 7.90
C PHE A 35 0.64 8.34 9.39
N ASP A 36 -0.15 7.64 10.20
CA ASP A 36 0.12 7.49 11.63
C ASP A 36 1.23 6.46 11.85
N LEU A 37 2.23 6.82 12.65
CA LEU A 37 3.32 5.92 13.02
C LEU A 37 2.88 5.04 14.20
N LEU A 38 2.94 3.72 14.01
CA LEU A 38 2.57 2.72 15.03
C LEU A 38 3.80 2.19 15.77
N THR A 39 4.84 1.83 15.02
CA THR A 39 6.09 1.30 15.54
C THR A 39 7.29 1.91 14.81
N ASP A 40 8.44 1.94 15.48
CA ASP A 40 9.71 2.25 14.82
C ASP A 40 10.37 0.99 14.22
N LYS A 41 11.58 1.16 13.68
CA LYS A 41 12.38 0.07 13.09
C LYS A 41 12.80 -1.04 14.07
N ASN A 42 12.71 -0.79 15.38
CA ASN A 42 13.01 -1.75 16.44
C ASN A 42 11.73 -2.41 16.98
N ASN A 43 10.57 -2.12 16.38
CA ASN A 43 9.23 -2.51 16.85
C ASN A 43 8.83 -1.86 18.18
N ASP A 44 9.47 -0.76 18.57
CA ASP A 44 9.01 0.02 19.73
C ASP A 44 7.78 0.84 19.34
N VAL A 45 6.76 0.84 20.20
CA VAL A 45 5.53 1.61 19.97
C VAL A 45 5.86 3.10 19.99
N VAL A 46 5.48 3.80 18.92
CA VAL A 46 5.67 5.25 18.79
C VAL A 46 4.34 5.94 18.52
N SER A 47 4.32 7.26 18.64
CA SER A 47 3.20 8.09 18.21
C SER A 47 3.71 9.28 17.41
N GLY A 48 3.01 9.60 16.33
CA GLY A 48 3.39 10.68 15.42
C GLY A 48 2.78 10.48 14.04
N GLN A 49 3.02 11.45 13.17
CA GLN A 49 2.59 11.41 11.78
C GLN A 49 3.75 11.71 10.86
N THR A 50 3.72 11.14 9.66
CA THR A 50 4.66 11.47 8.58
C THR A 50 3.94 11.49 7.25
N THR A 51 4.53 12.16 6.27
CA THR A 51 4.04 12.15 4.88
C THR A 51 4.93 11.23 4.05
N ALA A 52 4.33 10.31 3.31
CA ALA A 52 5.04 9.38 2.44
C ALA A 52 4.35 9.20 1.09
N TRP A 53 5.05 8.62 0.12
CA TRP A 53 4.48 8.24 -1.16
C TRP A 53 3.70 6.93 -1.04
N VAL A 54 2.56 6.86 -1.70
CA VAL A 54 1.75 5.64 -1.83
C VAL A 54 1.20 5.52 -3.25
N TYR A 55 1.07 4.30 -3.73
CA TYR A 55 0.43 3.95 -4.99
C TYR A 55 -1.02 3.54 -4.70
N GLN A 56 -1.98 4.22 -5.33
CA GLN A 56 -3.39 3.84 -5.24
C GLN A 56 -4.04 3.79 -6.61
N LEU A 57 -5.03 2.91 -6.72
CA LEU A 57 -5.84 2.79 -7.92
C LEU A 57 -6.77 4.01 -7.98
N PRO A 58 -6.61 4.92 -8.96
CA PRO A 58 -7.33 6.20 -8.96
C PRO A 58 -8.83 6.02 -9.22
N THR A 59 -9.19 4.95 -9.93
CA THR A 59 -10.57 4.61 -10.29
C THR A 59 -10.75 3.11 -10.23
N TRP A 60 -11.87 2.65 -9.68
CA TRP A 60 -12.24 1.24 -9.60
C TRP A 60 -13.68 1.05 -10.09
N THR A 61 -14.02 -0.17 -10.52
CA THR A 61 -15.37 -0.53 -10.96
C THR A 61 -16.15 -1.14 -9.79
N GLU A 62 -17.47 -0.94 -9.75
CA GLU A 62 -18.31 -1.57 -8.72
C GLU A 62 -18.14 -3.10 -8.67
N ALA A 63 -17.93 -3.73 -9.83
CA ALA A 63 -17.61 -5.15 -9.93
C ALA A 63 -16.34 -5.52 -9.16
N LEU A 64 -15.28 -4.71 -9.22
CA LEU A 64 -14.04 -4.97 -8.46
C LEU A 64 -14.29 -4.99 -6.96
N LEU A 65 -15.14 -4.08 -6.45
CA LEU A 65 -15.49 -4.03 -5.04
C LEU A 65 -16.40 -5.20 -4.64
N ALA A 66 -17.35 -5.58 -5.49
CA ALA A 66 -18.29 -6.66 -5.24
C ALA A 66 -17.64 -8.06 -5.33
N GLU A 67 -16.68 -8.24 -6.23
CA GLU A 67 -15.96 -9.50 -6.46
C GLU A 67 -14.70 -9.62 -5.61
N GLY A 68 -14.27 -8.54 -4.97
CA GLY A 68 -13.14 -8.48 -4.04
C GLY A 68 -13.36 -9.32 -2.78
N THR A 69 -12.38 -9.29 -1.89
CA THR A 69 -12.55 -9.79 -0.52
C THR A 69 -13.23 -8.72 0.33
N GLU A 70 -13.62 -9.10 1.55
CA GLU A 70 -13.91 -8.09 2.57
C GLU A 70 -12.73 -7.12 2.72
N PRO A 71 -12.98 -5.84 3.09
CA PRO A 71 -11.92 -4.87 3.32
C PRO A 71 -10.90 -5.42 4.32
N LEU A 72 -9.63 -5.40 3.92
CA LEU A 72 -8.52 -5.94 4.71
C LEU A 72 -7.79 -4.80 5.42
N LYS A 73 -7.51 -5.01 6.71
CA LYS A 73 -6.65 -4.09 7.49
C LYS A 73 -5.18 -4.20 7.05
N CYS A 74 -4.70 -5.40 6.80
CA CYS A 74 -3.36 -5.68 6.32
C CYS A 74 -3.44 -6.81 5.30
N TYR A 75 -2.82 -6.60 4.13
CA TYR A 75 -2.81 -7.58 3.07
C TYR A 75 -1.73 -8.66 3.33
N SER A 76 -2.08 -9.91 3.06
CA SER A 76 -1.12 -11.02 3.02
C SER A 76 -1.52 -11.96 1.90
N SER A 77 -0.63 -12.20 0.94
CA SER A 77 -0.90 -13.10 -0.19
C SER A 77 -1.35 -14.50 0.29
N LYS A 78 -0.72 -15.02 1.35
CA LYS A 78 -1.07 -16.30 1.99
C LYS A 78 -2.09 -16.14 3.14
N GLY A 79 -2.87 -15.07 3.11
CA GLY A 79 -3.86 -14.73 4.12
C GLY A 79 -5.08 -15.66 4.10
N SER A 80 -5.94 -15.51 5.10
CA SER A 80 -7.14 -16.33 5.30
C SER A 80 -8.21 -16.17 4.22
N HIS A 81 -8.08 -15.18 3.33
CA HIS A 81 -8.99 -14.96 2.21
C HIS A 81 -8.81 -15.97 1.06
N GLY A 82 -7.76 -16.79 1.07
CA GLY A 82 -7.57 -17.86 0.08
C GLY A 82 -7.36 -17.36 -1.34
N ARG A 83 -6.85 -16.13 -1.50
CA ARG A 83 -6.57 -15.49 -2.79
C ARG A 83 -5.10 -15.08 -2.84
N GLU A 84 -4.26 -16.05 -3.18
CA GLU A 84 -2.82 -15.81 -3.34
C GLU A 84 -2.56 -14.95 -4.57
N TYR A 85 -1.59 -14.05 -4.48
CA TYR A 85 -1.08 -13.32 -5.63
C TYR A 85 -0.51 -14.30 -6.65
N VAL A 86 -0.82 -14.06 -7.93
CA VAL A 86 -0.31 -14.82 -9.07
C VAL A 86 0.41 -13.85 -9.98
N GLU A 87 1.65 -14.18 -10.34
CA GLU A 87 2.50 -13.42 -11.26
C GLU A 87 2.05 -13.53 -12.72
#